data_AF-A0A9P3L1W1-F1
#
_entry.id   AF-A0A9P3L1W1-F1
#
_cell.length_a   1.000
_cell.length_b   1.000
_cell.length_c   1.000
_cell.angle_alpha   90.00
_cell.angle_beta   90.00
_cell.angle_gamma   90.00
#
_symmetry.space_group_name_H-M   'P 1'
#
loop_
_entity.id
_entity.type
_entity.pdbx_description
1 polymer ?
#
loop_
_entity_poly.entity_id
_entity_poly.type
_entity_poly.pdbx_seq_one_letter_code
_entity_poly.pdbx_strand_id
1 'polypeptide(L)'
;HYKFALTELFDRRQFPRVIILEDDMELAPDFFDYFEATSNLLDVDESILAVSSWNDNGQKQFVHDSELLYRSDFFPGLGWMLKRELWAELKPKWARAYWDDWLRLPEQRKGRQTIRPEVCRTYNFGEHGSSMGQYFSQYLAPIRLNALPVNWAQKDLSYLLDVSYPALHGLPAAHRAPSSPSQP
;
A
#
# COMPACT_ATOMS: atom_id res chain seq x y z
N HIS A 1 20.40 -3.24 -6.02
CA HIS A 1 20.16 -3.52 -4.59
C HIS A 1 18.92 -4.40 -4.40
N TYR A 2 17.70 -3.92 -4.68
CA TYR A 2 16.44 -4.65 -4.56
C TYR A 2 16.46 -6.10 -5.06
N LYS A 3 16.90 -6.34 -6.30
CA LYS A 3 16.98 -7.70 -6.88
C LYS A 3 17.79 -8.67 -6.02
N PHE A 4 18.93 -8.22 -5.49
CA PHE A 4 19.79 -9.04 -4.65
C PHE A 4 19.11 -9.36 -3.32
N ALA A 5 18.57 -8.35 -2.62
CA ALA A 5 17.90 -8.52 -1.33
C ALA A 5 16.69 -9.46 -1.45
N LEU A 6 15.85 -9.27 -2.48
CA LEU A 6 14.68 -10.12 -2.71
C LEU A 6 15.08 -11.56 -3.06
N THR A 7 16.11 -11.77 -3.89
CA THR A 7 16.66 -13.12 -4.12
C THR A 7 17.14 -13.75 -2.81
N GLU A 8 17.80 -12.98 -1.96
CA GLU A 8 18.32 -13.51 -0.70
C GLU A 8 17.21 -13.96 0.23
N LEU A 9 16.18 -13.13 0.39
CA LEU A 9 15.05 -13.38 1.28
C LEU A 9 14.12 -14.49 0.75
N PHE A 10 13.80 -14.48 -0.54
CA PHE A 10 12.84 -15.43 -1.11
C PHE A 10 13.48 -16.73 -1.59
N ASP A 11 14.65 -16.67 -2.23
CA ASP A 11 15.25 -17.87 -2.83
C ASP A 11 16.09 -18.63 -1.80
N ARG A 12 16.87 -17.92 -0.96
CA ARG A 12 17.77 -18.56 0.01
C ARG A 12 17.15 -18.75 1.38
N ARG A 13 16.47 -17.72 1.91
CA ARG A 13 15.79 -17.82 3.22
C ARG A 13 14.40 -18.44 3.12
N GLN A 14 13.82 -18.50 1.92
CA GLN A 14 12.52 -19.11 1.66
C GLN A 14 11.36 -18.52 2.46
N PHE A 15 11.45 -17.23 2.84
CA PHE A 15 10.33 -16.57 3.50
C PHE A 15 9.10 -16.55 2.58
N PRO A 16 7.89 -16.79 3.10
CA PRO A 16 6.68 -16.78 2.26
C PRO A 16 6.30 -15.36 1.86
N ARG A 17 6.55 -14.38 2.73
CA ARG A 17 6.24 -12.97 2.57
C ARG A 17 7.38 -12.13 3.13
N VAL A 18 7.57 -10.95 2.57
CA VAL A 18 8.57 -9.97 3.03
C VAL A 18 7.91 -8.61 3.06
N ILE A 19 8.20 -7.82 4.09
CA ILE A 19 7.92 -6.39 4.13
C ILE A 19 9.21 -5.65 3.76
N ILE A 20 9.12 -4.75 2.78
CA ILE A 20 10.23 -3.93 2.31
C ILE A 20 10.08 -2.51 2.86
N LEU A 21 11.14 -2.05 3.53
CA LEU A 21 11.29 -0.70 4.06
C LEU A 21 12.55 -0.07 3.46
N GLU A 22 12.48 1.21 3.15
CA GLU A 22 13.67 2.03 2.88
C GLU A 22 14.18 2.63 4.20
N ASP A 23 15.41 3.14 4.21
CA ASP A 23 16.09 3.63 5.41
C ASP A 23 15.60 5.00 5.89
N ASP A 24 14.80 5.69 5.08
CA ASP A 24 14.27 7.02 5.31
C ASP A 24 12.80 7.04 5.78
N MET A 25 12.38 5.97 6.47
CA MET A 25 11.00 5.76 6.92
C MET A 25 10.83 5.73 8.45
N GLU A 26 9.86 6.49 8.94
CA GLU A 26 9.31 6.36 10.29
C GLU A 26 8.06 5.47 10.26
N LEU A 27 7.90 4.59 11.26
CA LEU A 27 6.82 3.61 11.31
C LEU A 27 5.74 4.03 12.33
N ALA A 28 4.47 3.83 11.95
CA ALA A 28 3.36 4.00 12.88
C ALA A 28 3.35 2.92 13.99
N PRO A 29 2.74 3.18 15.16
CA PRO A 29 2.70 2.23 16.26
C PRO A 29 2.04 0.88 15.93
N ASP A 30 1.14 0.84 14.95
CA ASP A 30 0.41 -0.35 14.49
C ASP A 30 0.94 -0.93 13.16
N PHE A 31 2.14 -0.54 12.73
CA PHE A 31 2.70 -0.94 11.43
C PHE A 31 2.72 -2.47 11.22
N PHE A 32 3.23 -3.22 12.20
CA PHE A 32 3.32 -4.68 12.08
C PHE A 32 1.96 -5.36 12.21
N ASP A 33 1.08 -4.88 13.11
CA ASP A 33 -0.28 -5.40 13.27
C ASP A 33 -1.11 -5.20 11.99
N TYR A 34 -0.92 -4.07 11.31
CA TYR A 34 -1.52 -3.79 10.01
C TYR A 34 -1.11 -4.82 8.95
N PHE A 35 0.20 -5.09 8.83
CA PHE A 35 0.68 -6.09 7.87
C PHE A 35 0.25 -7.50 8.23
N GLU A 36 0.27 -7.87 9.52
CA GLU A 36 -0.18 -9.18 9.96
C GLU A 36 -1.65 -9.43 9.59
N ALA A 37 -2.54 -8.47 9.89
CA ALA A 37 -3.97 -8.60 9.61
C ALA A 37 -4.30 -8.63 8.11
N THR A 38 -3.53 -7.92 7.28
CA THR A 38 -3.71 -7.89 5.82
C THR A 38 -2.99 -9.04 5.11
N SER A 39 -2.13 -9.78 5.82
CA SER A 39 -1.30 -10.84 5.24
C SER A 39 -2.12 -11.99 4.68
N ASN A 40 -3.21 -12.38 5.35
CA ASN A 40 -4.10 -13.43 4.87
C ASN A 40 -4.82 -13.02 3.58
N LEU A 41 -5.17 -11.74 3.41
CA LEU A 41 -5.78 -11.25 2.17
C LEU A 41 -4.82 -11.45 0.99
N LEU A 42 -3.55 -11.09 1.17
CA LEU A 42 -2.50 -11.26 0.15
C LEU A 42 -2.30 -12.72 -0.26
N ASP A 43 -2.49 -13.65 0.68
CA ASP A 43 -2.34 -15.09 0.42
C ASP A 43 -3.54 -15.68 -0.32
N VAL A 44 -4.76 -15.28 0.02
CA VAL A 44 -5.99 -15.91 -0.52
C VAL A 44 -6.55 -15.23 -1.76
N ASP A 45 -6.22 -13.96 -2.00
CA ASP A 45 -6.74 -13.18 -3.12
C ASP A 45 -5.64 -12.84 -4.15
N GLU A 46 -5.59 -13.62 -5.23
CA GLU A 46 -4.62 -13.45 -6.33
C GLU A 46 -4.79 -12.15 -7.13
N SER A 47 -5.90 -11.43 -6.94
CA SER A 47 -6.07 -10.10 -7.53
C SER A 47 -5.30 -9.02 -6.76
N ILE A 48 -4.69 -9.34 -5.62
CA ILE A 48 -3.84 -8.43 -4.85
C ILE A 48 -2.38 -8.56 -5.30
N LEU A 49 -1.78 -7.43 -5.69
CA LEU A 49 -0.37 -7.31 -6.03
C LEU A 49 0.49 -7.23 -4.76
N ALA A 50 0.12 -6.36 -3.84
CA ALA A 50 0.87 -6.03 -2.64
C ALA A 50 -0.04 -5.42 -1.58
N VAL A 51 0.47 -5.30 -0.36
CA VAL A 51 -0.07 -4.41 0.67
C VAL A 51 0.93 -3.28 0.87
N SER A 52 0.49 -2.03 0.87
CA SER A 52 1.34 -0.86 1.12
C SER A 52 0.84 -0.09 2.34
N SER A 53 1.76 0.37 3.19
CA SER A 53 1.47 1.27 4.30
C SER A 53 1.23 2.72 3.87
N TRP A 54 1.27 3.01 2.57
CA TRP A 54 1.27 4.37 2.05
C TRP A 54 0.00 4.72 1.26
N ASN A 55 -0.48 5.95 1.46
CA ASN A 55 -1.51 6.59 0.67
C ASN A 55 -0.90 7.82 -0.01
N ASP A 56 -0.79 7.82 -1.33
CA ASP A 56 -0.23 8.95 -2.10
C ASP A 56 -0.97 10.28 -1.87
N ASN A 57 -2.24 10.21 -1.47
CA ASN A 57 -3.05 11.38 -1.13
C ASN A 57 -3.29 11.49 0.40
N GLY A 58 -2.41 10.89 1.20
CA GLY A 58 -2.51 10.77 2.65
C GLY A 58 -2.25 12.06 3.44
N GLN A 59 -2.40 13.22 2.81
CA GLN A 59 -2.12 14.51 3.43
C GLN A 59 -3.13 14.81 4.52
N LYS A 60 -2.71 15.50 5.58
CA LYS A 60 -3.51 15.72 6.79
C LYS A 60 -4.92 16.25 6.53
N GLN A 61 -5.11 17.10 5.53
CA GLN A 61 -6.43 17.67 5.19
C GLN A 61 -7.38 16.72 4.44
N PHE A 62 -6.91 15.55 3.97
CA PHE A 62 -7.70 14.62 3.14
C PHE A 62 -8.01 13.29 3.83
N VAL A 63 -7.51 13.07 5.05
CA VAL A 63 -7.61 11.77 5.73
C VAL A 63 -8.11 11.91 7.16
N HIS A 64 -8.99 10.99 7.55
CA HIS A 64 -9.70 11.09 8.82
C HIS A 64 -9.74 9.75 9.57
N ASP A 65 -10.06 8.66 8.88
CA ASP A 65 -10.31 7.36 9.51
C ASP A 65 -9.06 6.48 9.46
N SER A 66 -8.42 6.25 10.60
CA SER A 66 -7.23 5.38 10.67
C SER A 66 -7.55 3.90 10.41
N GLU A 67 -8.80 3.46 10.55
CA GLU A 67 -9.19 2.06 10.42
C GLU A 67 -9.55 1.67 8.99
N LEU A 68 -9.82 2.64 8.13
CA LEU A 68 -10.30 2.38 6.78
C LEU A 68 -9.15 2.02 5.83
N LEU A 69 -9.31 0.90 5.13
CA LEU A 69 -8.44 0.41 4.08
C LEU A 69 -9.15 0.40 2.72
N TYR A 70 -8.37 0.49 1.66
CA TYR A 70 -8.84 0.55 0.28
C TYR A 70 -7.99 -0.32 -0.64
N ARG A 71 -8.55 -0.66 -1.80
CA ARG A 71 -7.81 -1.17 -2.96
C ARG A 71 -7.50 -0.04 -3.94
N SER A 72 -6.32 -0.10 -4.55
CA SER A 72 -5.83 0.88 -5.53
C SER A 72 -5.22 0.18 -6.74
N ASP A 73 -5.49 0.70 -7.94
CA ASP A 73 -4.80 0.27 -9.17
C ASP A 73 -3.37 0.80 -9.26
N PHE A 74 -3.03 1.79 -8.43
CA PHE A 74 -1.68 2.35 -8.33
C PHE A 74 -0.88 1.62 -7.26
N PHE A 75 0.36 1.23 -7.59
CA PHE A 75 1.31 0.66 -6.64
C PHE A 75 2.12 1.79 -5.96
N PRO A 76 1.91 2.04 -4.64
CA PRO A 76 2.56 3.17 -3.96
C PRO A 76 3.99 2.84 -3.50
N GLY A 77 4.27 1.58 -3.17
CA GLY A 77 5.52 1.21 -2.49
C GLY A 77 5.55 1.68 -1.04
N LEU A 78 6.61 2.42 -0.66
CA LEU A 78 6.78 3.14 0.60
C LEU A 78 6.33 2.38 1.87
N GLY A 79 7.00 1.26 2.14
CA GLY A 79 6.60 0.29 3.15
C GLY A 79 5.56 -0.68 2.58
N TRP A 80 6.00 -1.81 2.07
CA TRP A 80 5.10 -2.70 1.33
C TRP A 80 5.47 -4.17 1.47
N MET A 81 4.43 -5.01 1.47
CA MET A 81 4.53 -6.45 1.59
C MET A 81 4.22 -7.14 0.27
N LEU A 82 5.05 -8.11 -0.08
CA LEU A 82 4.85 -9.01 -1.22
C LEU A 82 5.04 -10.47 -0.81
N LYS A 83 4.40 -11.38 -1.56
CA LYS A 83 4.57 -12.82 -1.43
C LYS A 83 5.59 -13.38 -2.41
N ARG A 84 6.18 -14.52 -2.06
CA ARG A 84 7.24 -15.20 -2.81
C ARG A 84 6.86 -15.52 -4.25
N GLU A 85 5.59 -15.84 -4.49
CA GLU A 85 5.05 -16.20 -5.80
C GLU A 85 5.13 -15.01 -6.76
N LEU A 86 4.84 -13.80 -6.28
CA LEU A 86 5.03 -12.58 -7.07
C LEU A 86 6.52 -12.38 -7.39
N TRP A 87 7.42 -12.60 -6.43
CA TRP A 87 8.85 -12.51 -6.69
C TRP A 87 9.31 -13.51 -7.76
N ALA A 88 8.83 -14.75 -7.73
CA ALA A 88 9.13 -15.75 -8.74
C ALA A 88 8.69 -15.30 -10.15
N GLU A 89 7.57 -14.58 -10.25
CA GLU A 89 7.10 -13.98 -11.50
C GLU A 89 7.99 -12.82 -11.97
N LEU A 90 8.40 -11.94 -11.06
CA LEU A 90 9.12 -10.69 -11.38
C LEU A 90 10.62 -10.92 -11.63
N LYS A 91 11.26 -11.82 -10.89
CA LYS A 91 12.71 -12.04 -10.89
C LYS A 91 13.34 -12.27 -12.28
N PRO A 92 12.76 -13.10 -13.18
CA PRO A 92 13.35 -13.35 -14.50
C PRO A 92 13.37 -12.11 -15.40
N LYS A 93 12.41 -11.19 -15.19
CA LYS A 93 12.19 -9.98 -15.98
C LYS A 93 12.51 -8.69 -15.21
N TRP A 94 13.19 -8.80 -14.08
CA TRP A 94 13.42 -7.66 -13.17
C TRP A 94 14.09 -6.49 -13.88
N ALA A 95 13.54 -5.30 -13.68
CA ALA A 95 14.00 -4.07 -14.33
C ALA A 95 15.46 -3.72 -14.00
N ARG A 96 16.13 -3.04 -14.95
CA ARG A 96 17.49 -2.53 -14.76
C ARG A 96 17.52 -1.24 -13.94
N ALA A 97 16.45 -0.44 -14.00
CA ALA A 97 16.26 0.84 -13.31
C ALA A 97 14.75 1.11 -13.15
N TYR A 98 14.38 2.11 -12.33
CA TYR A 98 13.00 2.55 -12.11
C TYR A 98 12.05 1.38 -11.82
N TRP A 99 12.42 0.58 -10.81
CA TRP A 99 11.79 -0.71 -10.53
C TRP A 99 10.32 -0.56 -10.12
N ASP A 100 9.99 0.54 -9.45
CA ASP A 100 8.67 0.89 -8.97
C ASP A 100 7.77 1.32 -10.13
N ASP A 101 8.24 2.21 -11.02
CA ASP A 101 7.53 2.56 -12.26
C ASP A 101 7.33 1.35 -13.17
N TRP A 102 8.36 0.52 -13.30
CA TRP A 102 8.25 -0.73 -14.04
C TRP A 102 7.20 -1.67 -13.44
N LEU A 103 7.08 -1.76 -12.11
CA LEU A 103 6.07 -2.59 -11.46
C LEU A 103 4.65 -2.05 -11.68
N ARG A 104 4.49 -0.74 -11.88
CA ARG A 104 3.19 -0.08 -12.20
C ARG A 104 2.69 -0.40 -13.61
N LEU A 105 3.57 -0.82 -14.52
CA LEU A 105 3.19 -1.12 -15.91
C LEU A 105 2.20 -2.29 -16.02
N PRO A 106 1.27 -2.27 -17.00
CA PRO A 106 0.26 -3.32 -17.17
C PRO A 106 0.82 -4.74 -17.30
N GLU A 107 2.00 -4.91 -17.91
CA GLU A 107 2.68 -6.19 -18.15
C GLU A 107 3.18 -6.85 -16.85
N GLN A 108 3.43 -6.03 -15.82
CA GLN A 108 3.84 -6.45 -14.49
C GLN A 108 2.62 -6.53 -13.58
N ARG A 109 1.83 -5.45 -13.49
CA ARG A 109 0.68 -5.35 -12.59
C ARG A 109 -0.42 -6.36 -12.94
N LYS A 110 -0.67 -6.60 -14.23
CA LYS A 110 -1.67 -7.56 -14.74
C LYS A 110 -3.08 -7.34 -14.14
N GLY A 111 -3.48 -6.09 -13.97
CA GLY A 111 -4.78 -5.74 -13.40
C GLY A 111 -4.90 -5.96 -11.89
N ARG A 112 -3.88 -6.49 -11.21
CA ARG A 112 -3.86 -6.63 -9.75
C ARG A 112 -3.84 -5.27 -9.06
N GLN A 113 -4.34 -5.25 -7.83
CA GLN A 113 -4.49 -4.03 -7.02
C GLN A 113 -3.65 -4.09 -5.75
N THR A 114 -3.34 -2.94 -5.18
CA THR A 114 -2.63 -2.83 -3.91
C THR A 114 -3.61 -2.47 -2.80
N ILE A 115 -3.55 -3.15 -1.65
CA ILE A 115 -4.24 -2.68 -0.44
C ILE A 115 -3.44 -1.52 0.14
N ARG A 116 -4.12 -0.43 0.50
CA ARG A 116 -3.53 0.74 1.14
C ARG A 116 -4.43 1.31 2.24
N PRO A 117 -3.90 1.93 3.30
CA PRO A 117 -4.71 2.56 4.34
C PRO A 117 -5.23 3.94 3.93
N GLU A 118 -6.23 4.47 4.63
CA GLU A 118 -6.56 5.90 4.54
C GLU A 118 -5.43 6.76 5.09
N VAL A 119 -5.03 6.49 6.34
CA VAL A 119 -3.95 7.18 7.04
C VAL A 119 -2.67 6.34 6.93
N CYS A 120 -1.55 6.93 6.51
CA CYS A 120 -0.32 6.17 6.27
C CYS A 120 0.22 5.52 7.55
N ARG A 121 0.82 4.34 7.40
CA ARG A 121 1.57 3.65 8.47
C ARG A 121 3.09 3.81 8.36
N THR A 122 3.52 4.52 7.33
CA THR A 122 4.89 5.01 7.15
C THR A 122 4.88 6.50 6.90
N TYR A 123 5.95 7.18 7.31
CA TYR A 123 6.25 8.56 6.95
C TYR A 123 7.66 8.61 6.36
N ASN A 124 7.82 9.24 5.20
CA ASN A 124 9.12 9.42 4.57
C ASN A 124 9.74 10.74 5.07
N PHE A 125 10.91 10.66 5.69
CA PHE A 125 11.67 11.83 6.16
C PHE A 125 12.87 12.18 5.26
N GLY A 126 13.04 11.48 4.14
CA GLY A 126 14.15 11.61 3.20
C GLY A 126 14.07 12.84 2.31
N GLU A 127 14.29 14.03 2.88
CA GLU A 127 14.34 15.29 2.09
C GLU A 127 15.51 15.30 1.09
N HIS A 128 16.62 14.64 1.42
CA HIS A 128 17.78 14.48 0.56
C HIS A 128 17.97 13.02 0.16
N GLY A 129 17.60 12.69 -1.07
CA GLY A 129 17.72 11.34 -1.63
C GLY A 129 18.09 11.34 -3.10
N SER A 130 17.95 10.18 -3.76
CA SER A 130 18.29 10.00 -5.18
C SER A 130 17.46 10.87 -6.14
N SER A 131 16.34 11.43 -5.67
CA SER A 131 15.48 12.37 -6.41
C SER A 131 15.85 13.85 -6.19
N MET A 132 16.93 14.15 -5.44
CA MET A 132 17.34 15.51 -5.09
C MET A 132 16.25 16.33 -4.36
N GLY A 133 15.34 15.65 -3.64
CA GLY A 133 14.26 16.29 -2.88
C GLY A 133 13.15 16.89 -3.75
N GLN A 134 13.17 16.64 -5.06
CA GLN A 134 12.10 17.08 -5.95
C GLN A 134 10.77 16.49 -5.47
N TYR A 135 9.77 17.35 -5.28
CA TYR A 135 8.42 17.01 -4.78
C TYR A 135 8.28 16.67 -3.29
N PHE A 136 9.38 16.54 -2.52
CA PHE A 136 9.30 16.17 -1.10
C PHE A 136 8.43 17.15 -0.31
N SER A 137 8.77 18.45 -0.32
CA SER A 137 8.08 19.47 0.49
C SER A 137 6.60 19.64 0.11
N GLN A 138 6.25 19.39 -1.16
CA GLN A 138 4.89 19.60 -1.67
C GLN A 138 3.99 18.38 -1.46
N TYR A 139 4.53 17.17 -1.61
CA TYR A 139 3.72 15.95 -1.70
C TYR A 139 4.01 14.92 -0.61
N LEU A 140 5.25 14.79 -0.12
CA LEU A 140 5.62 13.80 0.90
C LEU A 140 5.58 14.39 2.32
N ALA A 141 6.14 15.58 2.52
CA ALA A 141 6.18 16.25 3.82
C ALA A 141 4.80 16.42 4.50
N PRO A 142 3.69 16.75 3.80
CA PRO A 142 2.37 16.93 4.43
C PRO A 142 1.62 15.61 4.72
N ILE A 143 2.20 14.46 4.38
CA ILE A 143 1.57 13.15 4.63
C ILE A 143 1.41 12.92 6.13
N ARG A 144 0.23 12.43 6.52
CA ARG A 144 -0.11 12.13 7.91
C ARG A 144 0.31 10.70 8.26
N LEU A 145 1.25 10.59 9.20
CA LEU A 145 1.52 9.34 9.91
C LEU A 145 0.41 9.04 10.92
N ASN A 146 -0.03 7.78 10.96
CA ASN A 146 -0.91 7.33 12.01
C ASN A 146 -0.21 7.32 13.37
N ALA A 147 -0.84 7.95 14.38
CA ALA A 147 -0.27 8.09 15.72
C ALA A 147 -0.94 7.21 16.77
N LEU A 148 -2.10 6.62 16.47
CA LEU A 148 -2.88 5.82 17.42
C LEU A 148 -3.05 4.39 16.89
N PRO A 149 -2.74 3.37 17.69
CA PRO A 149 -2.82 2.00 17.21
C PRO A 149 -4.27 1.60 16.92
N VAL A 150 -4.48 0.93 15.79
CA VAL A 150 -5.74 0.26 15.47
C VAL A 150 -5.63 -1.20 15.88
N ASN A 151 -6.65 -1.72 16.56
CA ASN A 151 -6.70 -3.14 16.92
C ASN A 151 -7.12 -4.00 15.71
N TRP A 152 -6.18 -4.19 14.78
CA TRP A 152 -6.43 -4.89 13.52
C TRP A 152 -6.88 -6.34 13.69
N ALA A 153 -6.47 -7.01 14.76
CA ALA A 153 -6.89 -8.37 15.08
C ALA A 153 -8.40 -8.51 15.30
N GLN A 154 -9.10 -7.40 15.60
CA GLN A 154 -10.56 -7.37 15.78
C GLN A 154 -11.32 -6.83 14.57
N LYS A 155 -10.63 -6.45 13.48
CA LYS A 155 -11.27 -5.90 12.28
C LYS A 155 -11.63 -7.00 11.30
N ASP A 156 -12.84 -6.94 10.76
CA ASP A 156 -13.22 -7.73 9.60
C ASP A 156 -12.77 -7.01 8.33
N LEU A 157 -11.76 -7.59 7.66
CA LEU A 157 -11.20 -7.06 6.43
C LEU A 157 -11.71 -7.79 5.18
N SER A 158 -12.71 -8.67 5.30
CA SER A 158 -13.26 -9.45 4.18
C SER A 158 -13.85 -8.56 3.08
N TYR A 159 -14.25 -7.34 3.41
CA TYR A 159 -14.74 -6.35 2.44
C TYR A 159 -13.69 -5.95 1.38
N LEU A 160 -12.40 -6.20 1.65
CA LEU A 160 -11.28 -5.93 0.73
C LEU A 160 -11.04 -7.07 -0.27
N LEU A 161 -11.72 -8.21 -0.16
CA LEU A 161 -11.63 -9.27 -1.15
C LEU A 161 -12.28 -8.81 -2.47
N ASP A 162 -11.72 -9.22 -3.60
CA ASP A 162 -12.22 -8.84 -4.94
C ASP A 162 -13.70 -9.15 -5.16
N VAL A 163 -14.20 -10.24 -4.57
CA VAL A 163 -15.62 -10.61 -4.66
C VAL A 163 -16.56 -9.63 -3.94
N SER A 164 -16.05 -8.85 -2.98
CA SER A 164 -16.83 -7.97 -2.12
C SER A 164 -16.61 -6.48 -2.44
N TYR A 165 -15.39 -6.10 -2.81
CA TYR A 165 -14.99 -4.71 -2.93
C TYR A 165 -15.71 -3.92 -4.05
N PRO A 166 -15.91 -4.47 -5.27
CA PRO A 166 -16.67 -3.80 -6.33
C PRO A 166 -18.13 -3.56 -5.95
N ALA A 167 -18.75 -4.42 -5.14
CA ALA A 167 -20.14 -4.20 -4.70
C ALA A 167 -20.26 -2.99 -3.75
N LEU A 168 -19.23 -2.72 -2.95
CA LEU A 168 -19.19 -1.61 -1.99
C LEU A 168 -18.83 -0.25 -2.65
N HIS A 169 -18.02 -0.29 -3.71
CA HIS A 169 -17.41 0.90 -4.33
C HIS A 169 -17.68 1.07 -5.83
N GLY A 170 -18.38 0.14 -6.48
CA GLY A 170 -18.65 0.11 -7.92
C GLY A 170 -19.85 0.93 -8.40
N LEU A 171 -20.46 1.75 -7.54
CA LEU A 171 -21.42 2.75 -8.00
C LEU A 171 -20.67 4.00 -8.49
N PRO A 172 -20.99 4.54 -9.68
CA PRO A 172 -20.44 5.81 -10.13
C PRO A 172 -20.67 6.90 -9.07
N ALA A 173 -19.68 7.77 -8.88
CA ALA A 173 -19.69 8.86 -7.91
C ALA A 173 -20.91 9.82 -8.02
N ALA A 174 -21.66 9.78 -9.12
CA ALA A 174 -22.87 10.58 -9.37
C ALA A 174 -24.05 10.31 -8.40
N HIS A 175 -24.04 9.22 -7.63
CA HIS A 175 -25.11 8.91 -6.67
C HIS A 175 -24.78 9.20 -5.20
N ARG A 176 -23.62 9.81 -4.91
CA ARG A 176 -23.19 10.13 -3.53
C ARG A 176 -23.22 11.64 -3.23
N ALA A 177 -24.21 12.36 -3.75
CA ALA A 177 -24.49 13.69 -3.25
C ALA A 177 -25.10 13.57 -1.84
N PRO A 178 -24.58 14.28 -0.82
CA PRO A 178 -25.25 14.34 0.47
C PRO A 178 -26.60 15.04 0.27
N SER A 179 -27.68 14.46 0.80
CA SER A 179 -28.96 15.15 0.91
C SER A 179 -28.75 16.38 1.79
N SER A 180 -28.74 17.57 1.18
CA SER A 180 -28.76 18.83 1.91
C SER A 180 -29.90 18.81 2.91
N PRO A 181 -29.68 19.14 4.19
CA PRO A 181 -30.79 19.34 5.11
C PRO A 181 -31.55 20.57 4.65
N SER A 182 -32.84 20.39 4.35
CA SER A 182 -33.80 21.47 4.21
C SER A 182 -33.72 22.36 5.45
N GLN A 183 -33.23 23.59 5.29
CA GLN A 183 -33.33 24.60 6.33
C GLN A 183 -34.79 25.09 6.44
N PRO A 184 -35.24 25.43 7.66
CA PRO A 184 -36.57 26.01 7.90
C PRO A 184 -36.71 27.43 7.34
#